data_AF-A0A524KQ28-F1
#
_entry.id   AF-A0A524KQ28-F1
#
_cell.length_a   1.000
_cell.length_b   1.000
_cell.length_c   1.000
_cell.angle_alpha   90.00
_cell.angle_beta   90.00
_cell.angle_gamma   90.00
#
_symmetry.space_group_name_H-M   'P 1'
#
loop_
_entity.id
_entity.type
_entity.pdbx_description
1 polymer ?
#
loop_
_entity_poly.entity_id
_entity_poly.type
_entity_poly.pdbx_seq_one_letter_code
_entity_poly.pdbx_strand_id
1 'polypeptide(L)'
;MPEAAARTELDRALALDIVRVTEATAVAAARWRGRGDEAAADEAAAAAMYREIARLPIEGVIVVGEGEKDESPILYIGETIGAGSTSGVPIDLAVDPIEGATLCAKALPNALSVFAVSEPGGLLKVPPIYMDKIAIGPG
;
A
#
# COMPACT_ATOMS: atom_id res chain seq x y z
N MET A 1 5.09 25.62 22.64
CA MET A 1 5.64 24.28 22.31
C MET A 1 6.38 24.43 21.00
N PRO A 2 7.58 23.88 20.81
CA PRO A 2 8.25 24.02 19.53
C PRO A 2 7.42 23.28 18.48
N GLU A 3 7.09 24.00 17.42
CA GLU A 3 6.44 23.49 16.23
C GLU A 3 7.34 22.41 15.63
N ALA A 4 6.85 21.18 15.54
CA ALA A 4 7.61 20.10 14.92
C ALA A 4 7.90 20.52 13.48
N ALA A 5 9.18 20.66 13.13
CA ALA A 5 9.61 21.05 11.80
C ALA A 5 8.95 20.14 10.77
N ALA A 6 8.31 20.73 9.76
CA ALA A 6 7.69 19.99 8.66
C ALA A 6 8.73 19.05 8.06
N ARG A 7 8.41 17.75 8.01
CA ARG A 7 9.22 16.78 7.26
C ARG A 7 9.14 17.19 5.80
N THR A 8 10.30 17.43 5.17
CA THR A 8 10.40 17.82 3.76
C THR A 8 11.01 16.74 2.88
N GLU A 9 11.44 15.61 3.44
CA GLU A 9 12.11 14.54 2.69
C GLU A 9 11.62 13.15 3.14
N LEU A 10 11.71 12.17 2.24
CA LEU A 10 11.57 10.74 2.52
C LEU A 10 12.69 10.31 3.48
N ASP A 11 12.42 10.40 4.78
CA ASP A 11 13.41 10.06 5.80
C ASP A 11 13.34 8.59 6.26
N ARG A 12 14.39 8.14 6.96
CA ARG A 12 14.50 6.75 7.45
C ARG A 12 13.37 6.34 8.40
N ALA A 13 12.76 7.27 9.10
CA ALA A 13 11.70 6.92 10.04
C ALA A 13 10.38 6.63 9.29
N LEU A 14 10.11 7.32 8.17
CA LEU A 14 9.01 6.92 7.28
C LEU A 14 9.20 5.49 6.74
N ALA A 15 10.43 5.10 6.40
CA ALA A 15 10.71 3.73 5.97
C ALA A 15 10.34 2.68 7.05
N LEU A 16 10.61 2.97 8.33
CA LEU A 16 10.21 2.11 9.45
C LEU A 16 8.70 2.11 9.68
N ASP A 17 8.03 3.24 9.46
CA ASP A 17 6.58 3.31 9.57
C ASP A 17 5.90 2.47 8.46
N ILE A 18 6.45 2.46 7.23
CA ILE A 18 5.96 1.61 6.13
C ILE A 18 6.09 0.12 6.44
N VAL A 19 7.15 -0.31 7.15
CA VAL A 19 7.28 -1.71 7.61
C VAL A 19 6.08 -2.11 8.45
N ARG A 20 5.59 -1.22 9.33
CA ARG A 20 4.42 -1.50 10.16
C ARG A 20 3.13 -1.64 9.34
N VAL A 21 3.02 -0.89 8.24
CA VAL A 21 1.88 -1.00 7.32
C VAL A 21 1.83 -2.41 6.74
N THR A 22 2.92 -2.88 6.15
CA THR A 22 2.97 -4.22 5.51
C THR A 22 2.86 -5.36 6.53
N GLU A 23 3.45 -5.22 7.73
CA GLU A 23 3.29 -6.18 8.82
C GLU A 23 1.83 -6.32 9.27
N ALA A 24 1.17 -5.19 9.57
CA ALA A 24 -0.22 -5.20 10.01
C ALA A 24 -1.16 -5.80 8.94
N THR A 25 -0.86 -5.49 7.68
CA THR A 25 -1.61 -5.99 6.52
C THR A 25 -1.43 -7.48 6.33
N ALA A 26 -0.18 -7.97 6.31
CA ALA A 26 0.12 -9.39 6.20
C ALA A 26 -0.46 -10.21 7.35
N VAL A 27 -0.44 -9.69 8.58
CA VAL A 27 -1.06 -10.34 9.75
C VAL A 27 -2.59 -10.40 9.61
N ALA A 28 -3.23 -9.36 9.09
CA ALA A 28 -4.67 -9.35 8.84
C ALA A 28 -5.05 -10.40 7.78
N ALA A 29 -4.36 -10.42 6.65
CA ALA A 29 -4.52 -11.42 5.59
C ALA A 29 -4.29 -12.84 6.10
N ALA A 30 -3.25 -13.08 6.89
CA ALA A 30 -2.88 -14.41 7.37
C ALA A 30 -3.96 -15.08 8.23
N ARG A 31 -4.90 -14.32 8.81
CA ARG A 31 -6.06 -14.87 9.55
C ARG A 31 -7.03 -15.62 8.64
N TRP A 32 -7.02 -15.31 7.34
CA TRP A 32 -7.83 -15.91 6.28
C TRP A 32 -7.10 -16.99 5.49
N ARG A 33 -5.81 -17.23 5.80
CA ARG A 33 -5.01 -18.25 5.11
C ARG A 33 -5.63 -19.63 5.22
N GLY A 34 -5.80 -20.31 4.09
CA GLY A 34 -6.32 -21.68 4.02
C GLY A 34 -7.84 -21.80 4.22
N ARG A 35 -8.58 -20.69 4.23
CA ARG A 35 -10.05 -20.69 4.39
C ARG A 35 -10.82 -20.78 3.08
N GLY A 36 -10.15 -20.70 1.93
CA GLY A 36 -10.78 -20.72 0.61
C GLY A 36 -11.59 -19.47 0.27
N ASP A 37 -11.45 -18.40 1.06
CA ASP A 37 -12.17 -17.13 0.87
C ASP A 37 -11.19 -16.03 0.47
N GLU A 38 -11.12 -15.77 -0.84
CA GLU A 38 -10.20 -14.79 -1.44
C GLU A 38 -10.64 -13.38 -1.11
N ALA A 39 -11.94 -13.08 -1.25
CA ALA A 39 -12.51 -11.77 -1.00
C ALA A 39 -12.34 -11.34 0.46
N ALA A 40 -12.56 -12.24 1.42
CA ALA A 40 -12.39 -11.89 2.82
C ALA A 40 -10.92 -11.67 3.23
N ALA A 41 -9.98 -12.37 2.59
CA ALA A 41 -8.56 -12.14 2.79
C ALA A 41 -8.13 -10.76 2.27
N ASP A 42 -8.62 -10.41 1.08
CA ASP A 42 -8.41 -9.14 0.39
C ASP A 42 -8.99 -7.96 1.16
N GLU A 43 -10.27 -8.02 1.53
CA GLU A 43 -10.95 -6.98 2.33
C GLU A 43 -10.24 -6.75 3.67
N ALA A 44 -9.83 -7.81 4.35
CA ALA A 44 -9.11 -7.70 5.62
C ALA A 44 -7.72 -7.07 5.46
N ALA A 45 -7.03 -7.35 4.35
CA ALA A 45 -5.74 -6.76 4.03
C ALA A 45 -5.91 -5.27 3.69
N ALA A 46 -6.79 -4.92 2.75
CA ALA A 46 -7.04 -3.54 2.33
C ALA A 46 -7.47 -2.66 3.52
N ALA A 47 -8.39 -3.13 4.36
CA ALA A 47 -8.82 -2.39 5.55
C ALA A 47 -7.69 -2.18 6.57
N ALA A 48 -6.81 -3.17 6.75
CA ALA A 48 -5.66 -3.04 7.64
C ALA A 48 -4.63 -2.04 7.09
N MET A 49 -4.28 -2.16 5.81
CA MET A 49 -3.36 -1.25 5.15
C MET A 49 -3.87 0.19 5.20
N TYR A 50 -5.11 0.42 4.81
CA TYR A 50 -5.76 1.73 4.86
C TYR A 50 -5.65 2.40 6.23
N ARG A 51 -5.99 1.65 7.29
CA ARG A 51 -5.94 2.16 8.67
C ARG A 51 -4.53 2.55 9.10
N GLU A 52 -3.50 1.81 8.68
CA GLU A 52 -2.12 2.13 9.03
C GLU A 52 -1.59 3.32 8.19
N ILE A 53 -1.89 3.38 6.89
CA ILE A 53 -1.52 4.52 6.04
C ILE A 53 -2.16 5.81 6.56
N ALA A 54 -3.43 5.77 6.95
CA ALA A 54 -4.16 6.92 7.47
C ALA A 54 -3.53 7.53 8.74
N ARG A 55 -2.61 6.82 9.41
CA ARG A 55 -1.88 7.29 10.60
C ARG A 55 -0.51 7.88 10.27
N LEU A 56 -0.01 7.68 9.05
CA LEU A 56 1.31 8.15 8.64
C LEU A 56 1.32 9.68 8.52
N PRO A 57 2.42 10.36 8.92
CA PRO A 57 2.56 11.82 8.82
C PRO A 57 2.91 12.25 7.38
N ILE A 58 2.07 11.88 6.42
CA ILE A 58 2.24 12.11 4.98
C ILE A 58 1.01 12.79 4.38
N GLU A 59 1.22 13.42 3.24
CA GLU A 59 0.17 13.77 2.28
C GLU A 59 0.30 12.79 1.10
N GLY A 60 -0.23 11.57 1.28
CA GLY A 60 -0.06 10.48 0.33
C GLY A 60 -1.13 10.48 -0.75
N VAL A 61 -0.74 10.21 -1.99
CA VAL A 61 -1.65 9.98 -3.12
C VAL A 61 -1.49 8.56 -3.64
N ILE A 62 -2.58 7.78 -3.66
CA ILE A 62 -2.59 6.45 -4.26
C ILE A 62 -2.48 6.60 -5.78
N VAL A 63 -1.38 6.12 -6.36
CA VAL A 63 -1.16 6.12 -7.82
C VAL A 63 -1.28 4.72 -8.43
N VAL A 64 -1.12 3.68 -7.62
CA VAL A 64 -1.43 2.28 -7.92
C VAL A 64 -2.10 1.70 -6.67
N GLY A 65 -3.25 1.07 -6.82
CA GLY A 65 -4.03 0.52 -5.70
C GLY A 65 -5.10 -0.46 -6.17
N GLU A 66 -6.17 -0.60 -5.38
CA GLU A 66 -7.20 -1.65 -5.52
C GLU A 66 -8.09 -1.52 -6.76
N GLY A 67 -8.04 -0.37 -7.43
CA GLY A 67 -8.82 -0.08 -8.63
C GLY A 67 -9.22 1.38 -8.74
N GLU A 68 -10.18 1.65 -9.61
CA GLU A 68 -10.81 2.95 -9.74
C GLU A 68 -11.78 3.23 -8.57
N LYS A 69 -12.17 4.49 -8.38
CA LYS A 69 -13.00 4.92 -7.24
C LYS A 69 -14.38 4.25 -7.17
N ASP A 70 -14.92 3.84 -8.31
CA ASP A 70 -16.18 3.10 -8.41
C ASP A 70 -16.02 1.60 -8.16
N GLU A 71 -14.79 1.08 -8.22
CA GLU A 71 -14.45 -0.33 -8.01
C GLU A 71 -14.07 -0.61 -6.55
N SER A 72 -13.39 0.33 -5.88
CA SER A 72 -13.00 0.20 -4.48
C SER A 72 -13.31 1.45 -3.65
N PRO A 73 -13.86 1.31 -2.43
CA PRO A 73 -14.14 2.44 -1.54
C PRO A 73 -12.89 2.99 -0.83
N ILE A 74 -11.79 2.23 -0.81
CA ILE A 74 -10.53 2.56 -0.13
C ILE A 74 -9.34 2.13 -0.99
N LEU A 75 -8.21 2.81 -0.85
CA LEU A 75 -6.99 2.56 -1.64
C LEU A 75 -7.23 2.63 -3.15
N TYR A 76 -8.20 3.44 -3.59
CA TYR A 76 -8.49 3.64 -5.00
C TYR A 76 -7.52 4.64 -5.64
N ILE A 77 -7.33 4.55 -6.96
CA ILE A 77 -6.43 5.43 -7.69
C ILE A 77 -6.88 6.90 -7.57
N GLY A 78 -5.96 7.76 -7.11
CA GLY A 78 -6.20 9.18 -6.85
C GLY A 78 -6.72 9.48 -5.44
N GLU A 79 -6.86 8.49 -4.56
CA GLU A 79 -7.19 8.74 -3.17
C GLU A 79 -6.06 9.49 -2.45
N THR A 80 -6.41 10.54 -1.70
CA THR A 80 -5.50 11.24 -0.80
C THR A 80 -5.67 10.70 0.61
N ILE A 81 -4.58 10.24 1.22
CA ILE A 81 -4.58 9.54 2.52
C ILE A 81 -3.33 9.89 3.35
N GLY A 82 -3.48 9.85 4.68
CA GLY A 82 -2.43 10.18 5.64
C GLY A 82 -2.93 11.17 6.70
N ALA A 83 -2.27 11.17 7.86
CA ALA A 83 -2.60 12.06 8.97
C ALA A 83 -2.12 13.50 8.74
N GLY A 84 -1.25 13.73 7.74
CA GLY A 84 -0.67 15.02 7.40
C GLY A 84 -1.39 15.73 6.26
N SER A 85 -2.70 15.56 6.11
CA SER A 85 -3.48 15.92 4.90
C SER A 85 -3.43 17.40 4.46
N THR A 86 -2.70 18.29 5.16
CA THR A 86 -2.41 19.66 4.74
C THR A 86 -0.99 20.15 5.06
N SER A 87 -0.11 19.31 5.61
CA SER A 87 1.26 19.67 6.02
C SER A 87 2.27 18.52 6.03
N GLY A 88 1.87 17.35 5.53
CA GLY A 88 2.72 16.17 5.41
C GLY A 88 3.64 16.24 4.19
N VAL A 89 4.58 15.30 4.12
CA VAL A 89 5.41 15.13 2.91
C VAL A 89 4.50 14.68 1.77
N PRO A 90 4.44 15.41 0.63
CA PRO A 90 3.70 14.96 -0.54
C PRO A 90 4.42 13.74 -1.14
N ILE A 91 3.72 12.60 -1.25
CA ILE A 91 4.29 11.37 -1.80
C ILE A 91 3.30 10.59 -2.64
N ASP A 92 3.81 9.92 -3.67
CA ASP A 92 3.06 8.95 -4.45
C ASP A 92 3.19 7.57 -3.80
N LEU A 93 2.06 6.86 -3.71
CA LEU A 93 1.93 5.54 -3.09
C LEU A 93 1.51 4.51 -4.13
N ALA A 94 2.26 3.41 -4.23
CA ALA A 94 1.83 2.21 -4.92
C ALA A 94 1.64 1.09 -3.90
N VAL A 95 0.42 0.58 -3.80
CA VAL A 95 0.04 -0.41 -2.79
C VAL A 95 -0.57 -1.63 -3.44
N ASP A 96 -0.28 -2.77 -2.83
CA ASP A 96 -0.95 -4.04 -3.09
C ASP A 96 -1.08 -4.74 -1.72
N PRO A 97 -2.24 -4.58 -1.05
CA PRO A 97 -2.47 -5.14 0.28
C PRO A 97 -2.19 -6.64 0.33
N ILE A 98 -2.60 -7.38 -0.71
CA ILE A 98 -2.33 -8.82 -0.83
C ILE A 98 -2.10 -9.25 -2.28
N GLU A 99 -0.84 -9.25 -2.68
CA GLU A 99 -0.44 -9.88 -3.93
C GLU A 99 -0.61 -11.39 -3.79
N GLY A 100 -1.47 -11.96 -4.63
CA GLY A 100 -1.86 -13.37 -4.59
C GLY A 100 -2.91 -13.72 -3.53
N ALA A 101 -4.06 -13.02 -3.51
CA ALA A 101 -5.22 -13.38 -2.67
C ALA A 101 -5.62 -14.87 -2.76
N THR A 102 -5.63 -15.44 -3.98
CA THR A 102 -5.85 -16.87 -4.22
C THR A 102 -4.83 -17.76 -3.49
N LEU A 103 -3.55 -17.34 -3.47
CA LEU A 103 -2.48 -18.08 -2.79
C LEU A 103 -2.72 -18.07 -1.28
N CYS A 104 -3.07 -16.92 -0.72
CA CYS A 104 -3.42 -16.81 0.70
C CYS A 104 -4.61 -17.71 1.06
N ALA A 105 -5.73 -17.56 0.35
CA ALA A 105 -6.95 -18.33 0.62
C ALA A 105 -6.73 -19.84 0.56
N LYS A 106 -5.82 -20.30 -0.32
CA LYS A 106 -5.49 -21.73 -0.50
C LYS A 106 -4.28 -22.21 0.31
N ALA A 107 -3.72 -21.37 1.17
CA ALA A 107 -2.51 -21.66 1.95
C ALA A 107 -1.30 -22.10 1.09
N LEU A 108 -1.15 -21.46 -0.07
CA LEU A 108 -0.03 -21.64 -0.98
C LEU A 108 1.09 -20.62 -0.67
N PRO A 109 2.35 -20.94 -0.98
CA PRO A 109 3.47 -20.02 -0.80
C PRO A 109 3.34 -18.77 -1.70
N ASN A 110 4.10 -17.72 -1.35
CA ASN A 110 4.31 -16.48 -2.12
C ASN A 110 3.19 -15.43 -2.10
N ALA A 111 2.17 -15.55 -1.25
CA ALA A 111 1.31 -14.40 -0.95
C ALA A 111 2.10 -13.32 -0.19
N LEU A 112 2.00 -12.05 -0.59
CA LEU A 112 2.79 -10.95 -0.05
C LEU A 112 1.92 -9.71 0.18
N SER A 113 2.33 -8.84 1.11
CA SER A 113 1.82 -7.47 1.20
C SER A 113 2.90 -6.52 0.71
N VAL A 114 2.58 -5.65 -0.24
CA VAL A 114 3.55 -4.82 -0.95
C VAL A 114 3.21 -3.35 -0.81
N PHE A 115 4.24 -2.55 -0.58
CA PHE A 115 4.14 -1.11 -0.44
C PHE A 115 5.36 -0.46 -1.09
N ALA A 116 5.13 0.51 -1.97
CA ALA A 116 6.17 1.36 -2.52
C ALA A 116 5.80 2.84 -2.38
N VAL A 117 6.82 3.65 -2.10
CA VAL A 117 6.75 5.12 -2.01
C VAL A 117 7.70 5.77 -2.99
N SER A 118 7.32 6.94 -3.46
CA SER A 118 8.20 7.84 -4.19
C SER A 118 7.83 9.29 -3.92
N GLU A 119 8.76 10.20 -4.20
CA GLU A 119 8.40 11.60 -4.48
C GLU A 119 7.35 11.67 -5.60
N PRO A 120 6.51 12.72 -5.64
CA PRO A 120 5.47 12.86 -6.64
C PRO A 120 6.00 12.74 -8.07
N GLY A 121 5.37 11.88 -8.88
CA GLY A 121 5.75 11.62 -10.27
C GLY A 121 6.84 10.56 -10.47
N GLY A 122 7.43 10.00 -9.41
CA GLY A 122 8.45 8.96 -9.54
C GLY A 122 7.91 7.54 -9.74
N LEU A 123 6.59 7.34 -9.64
CA LEU A 123 5.92 6.08 -9.97
C LEU A 123 5.16 6.21 -11.30
N LEU A 124 5.35 5.24 -12.18
CA LEU A 124 4.63 5.19 -13.46
C LEU A 124 3.15 4.86 -13.22
N LYS A 125 2.27 5.79 -13.56
CA LYS A 125 0.82 5.56 -13.58
C LYS A 125 0.47 4.69 -14.79
N VAL A 126 -0.05 3.50 -14.53
CA VAL A 126 -0.43 2.53 -15.56
C VAL A 126 -1.92 2.23 -15.47
N PRO A 127 -2.64 2.13 -16.60
CA PRO A 127 -4.00 1.63 -16.61
C PRO A 127 -4.01 0.12 -16.25
N PRO A 128 -5.17 -0.46 -15.89
CA PRO A 128 -5.30 -1.87 -15.54
C PRO A 128 -5.21 -2.75 -16.80
N ILE A 129 -3.99 -2.92 -17.32
CA ILE A 129 -3.68 -3.70 -18.52
C ILE A 129 -2.56 -4.70 -18.25
N TYR A 130 -2.50 -5.73 -19.08
CA TYR A 130 -1.34 -6.62 -19.10
C TYR A 130 -0.06 -5.88 -19.51
N MET A 131 1.06 -6.32 -18.94
CA MET A 131 2.39 -5.80 -19.23
C MET A 131 3.34 -6.97 -19.45
N ASP A 132 4.03 -6.97 -20.58
CA ASP A 132 5.14 -7.90 -20.82
C ASP A 132 6.37 -7.45 -20.01
N LYS A 133 6.94 -8.36 -19.21
CA LYS A 133 7.97 -8.04 -18.22
C LYS A 133 9.15 -8.98 -18.36
N ILE A 134 10.35 -8.41 -18.37
CA ILE A 134 11.61 -9.11 -18.15
C ILE A 134 12.34 -8.45 -16.97
N ALA A 135 12.75 -9.23 -15.98
CA ALA A 135 13.49 -8.77 -14.81
C ALA A 135 14.79 -9.56 -14.66
N ILE A 136 15.92 -8.86 -14.59
CA ILE A 136 17.25 -9.43 -14.37
C ILE A 136 17.93 -8.71 -13.21
N GLY A 137 18.77 -9.42 -12.45
CA GLY A 137 19.56 -8.84 -11.38
C GLY A 137 20.74 -7.97 -11.90
N PRO A 138 21.48 -7.30 -10.99
CA PRO A 138 22.55 -6.37 -11.37
C PRO A 138 23.78 -7.00 -12.05
N GLY A 139 23.91 -8.33 -12.03
CA GLY A 139 25.07 -9.06 -12.58
C GLY A 139 25.90 -9.72 -11.48
#